data_AF-A0A1S3DD85-F1
#
_entry.id   AF-A0A1S3DD85-F1
#
_cell.length_a   1.000
_cell.length_b   1.000
_cell.length_c   1.000
_cell.angle_alpha   90.00
_cell.angle_beta   90.00
_cell.angle_gamma   90.00
#
_symmetry.space_group_name_H-M   'P 1'
#
loop_
_entity.id
_entity.type
_entity.pdbx_description
1 polymer ?
#
loop_
_entity_poly.entity_id
_entity_poly.type
_entity_poly.pdbx_seq_one_letter_code
_entity_poly.pdbx_strand_id
1 'polypeptide(L)'
;MLKRLNAQPNFVLTPEKVISNVTYPIFLRFTNQEQKDTFLRLYDLVHYERRDPNFLNKMFDTDITLDRMESTELKLQIHGFRTMNVPFLYKLMDKLCNVLKYNHWRTNIVTIYQTRYTKNFDSTGTEQLQTDGIIVKLRNRKVKFDWMRQTRLKMLKRPKDERKIGFNIHLQRHAKYRDRNFTVYIDEHLSTHKKNLFLVARGRCQIMNWLHCWTWDGHVYVRKGVNTSTIRVDTFEDIDKYIH
;
A
#
# COMPACT_ATOMS: atom_id res chain seq x y z
N MET A 1 2.28 -38.33 -13.22
CA MET A 1 1.17 -38.49 -12.26
C MET A 1 1.76 -38.45 -10.85
N LEU A 2 1.90 -37.28 -10.25
CA LEU A 2 2.45 -37.11 -8.89
C LEU A 2 1.56 -36.14 -8.11
N LYS A 3 0.99 -36.67 -7.03
CA LYS A 3 -0.08 -36.10 -6.21
C LYS A 3 0.37 -34.83 -5.51
N ARG A 4 -0.52 -33.84 -5.47
CA ARG A 4 -0.45 -32.65 -4.61
C ARG A 4 -0.37 -33.09 -3.14
N LEU A 5 0.75 -32.81 -2.49
CA LEU A 5 0.83 -32.81 -1.03
C LEU A 5 0.33 -31.45 -0.53
N ASN A 6 -0.96 -31.39 -0.20
CA ASN A 6 -1.54 -30.34 0.64
C ASN A 6 -1.11 -30.62 2.09
N ALA A 7 -0.03 -30.01 2.55
CA ALA A 7 0.28 -29.87 3.96
C ALA A 7 0.93 -28.51 4.16
N GLN A 8 0.16 -27.52 4.60
CA GLN A 8 0.72 -26.27 5.12
C GLN A 8 1.27 -26.55 6.53
N PRO A 9 2.57 -26.37 6.81
CA PRO A 9 3.05 -26.36 8.17
C PRO A 9 2.60 -25.02 8.81
N ASN A 10 1.74 -25.11 9.82
CA ASN A 10 1.40 -23.96 10.66
C ASN A 10 2.62 -23.61 11.52
N PHE A 11 3.40 -22.61 11.12
CA PHE A 11 4.44 -22.03 11.96
C PHE A 11 3.81 -21.04 12.93
N VAL A 12 3.94 -21.29 14.24
CA VAL A 12 3.49 -20.36 15.29
C VAL A 12 4.68 -19.52 15.73
N LEU A 13 4.67 -18.24 15.38
CA LEU A 13 5.63 -17.25 15.89
C LEU A 13 4.96 -16.51 17.05
N THR A 14 5.41 -16.75 18.28
CA THR A 14 4.99 -15.96 19.45
C THR A 14 5.96 -14.80 19.66
N PRO A 15 5.51 -13.54 19.61
CA PRO A 15 6.37 -12.38 19.86
C PRO A 15 6.49 -12.15 21.37
N GLU A 16 7.65 -12.41 21.94
CA GLU A 16 8.01 -11.83 23.24
C GLU A 16 8.71 -10.48 23.04
N LYS A 17 8.08 -9.44 23.60
CA LYS A 17 8.52 -8.05 23.84
C LYS A 17 9.72 -7.50 23.05
N VAL A 18 9.40 -6.51 22.23
CA VAL A 18 10.32 -5.62 21.51
C VAL A 18 11.07 -4.70 22.49
N ILE A 19 12.40 -4.86 22.56
CA ILE A 19 13.35 -3.81 22.92
C ILE A 19 14.50 -3.86 21.90
N SER A 20 14.94 -2.66 21.51
CA SER A 20 15.87 -2.29 20.43
C SER A 20 17.21 -3.05 20.33
N ASN A 21 17.70 -3.17 19.09
CA ASN A 21 19.12 -3.21 18.68
C ASN A 21 20.06 -4.25 19.31
N VAL A 22 19.66 -5.52 19.38
CA VAL A 22 20.62 -6.63 19.57
C VAL A 22 20.20 -7.81 18.69
N THR A 23 21.14 -8.34 17.91
CA THR A 23 21.00 -9.55 17.10
C THR A 23 20.82 -10.75 18.03
N TYR A 24 19.59 -11.07 18.44
CA TYR A 24 19.31 -12.29 19.18
C TYR A 24 19.21 -13.48 18.23
N PRO A 25 19.79 -14.65 18.58
CA PRO A 25 19.56 -15.88 17.84
C PRO A 25 18.06 -16.22 17.91
N ILE A 26 17.44 -16.34 16.74
CA ILE A 26 16.06 -16.84 16.63
C ILE A 26 16.10 -18.32 17.01
N PHE A 27 15.62 -18.65 18.21
CA PHE A 27 15.44 -20.04 18.62
C PHE A 27 14.18 -20.60 17.97
N LEU A 28 14.35 -21.34 16.87
CA LEU A 28 13.27 -22.08 16.24
C LEU A 28 12.98 -23.34 17.07
N ARG A 29 11.79 -23.38 17.69
CA ARG A 29 11.26 -24.62 18.28
C ARG A 29 10.47 -25.38 17.23
N PHE A 30 10.91 -26.60 16.93
CA PHE A 30 10.20 -27.53 16.06
C PHE A 30 9.29 -28.42 16.90
N THR A 31 8.03 -28.60 16.50
CA THR A 31 7.09 -29.44 17.27
C THR A 31 7.28 -30.93 17.01
N ASN A 32 8.03 -31.29 15.96
CA ASN A 32 8.44 -32.66 15.66
C ASN A 32 9.70 -32.70 14.78
N GLN A 33 10.28 -33.89 14.62
CA GLN A 33 11.51 -34.09 13.84
C GLN A 33 11.31 -33.81 12.34
N GLU A 34 10.14 -34.13 11.79
CA GLU A 34 9.82 -33.91 10.38
C GLU A 34 9.84 -32.41 10.01
N GLN A 35 9.35 -31.53 10.88
CA GLN A 35 9.44 -30.09 10.72
C GLN A 35 10.87 -29.57 10.77
N LYS A 36 11.69 -30.11 11.67
CA LYS A 36 13.11 -29.76 11.76
C LYS A 36 13.84 -30.16 10.47
N ASP A 37 13.61 -31.37 9.97
CA ASP A 37 14.25 -31.87 8.76
C ASP A 37 13.79 -31.10 7.52
N THR A 38 12.50 -30.72 7.46
CA THR A 38 11.97 -29.87 6.38
C THR A 38 12.58 -28.47 6.42
N PHE A 39 12.69 -27.88 7.61
CA PHE A 39 13.35 -26.58 7.78
C PHE A 39 14.82 -26.64 7.39
N LEU A 40 15.57 -27.65 7.84
CA LEU A 40 16.98 -27.82 7.49
C LEU A 40 17.17 -28.02 5.98
N ARG A 41 16.30 -28.79 5.31
CA ARG A 41 16.34 -28.93 3.85
C ARG A 41 16.08 -27.61 3.13
N LEU A 42 15.11 -26.81 3.59
CA LEU A 42 14.82 -25.48 3.00
C LEU A 42 15.96 -24.49 3.29
N TYR A 43 16.51 -24.53 4.51
CA TYR A 43 17.65 -23.73 4.91
C TYR A 43 18.88 -24.06 4.07
N ASP A 44 19.19 -25.34 3.91
CA ASP A 44 20.27 -25.82 3.05
C ASP A 44 20.02 -25.47 1.59
N LEU A 45 18.77 -25.51 1.10
CA LEU A 45 18.43 -25.09 -0.27
C LEU A 45 18.74 -23.59 -0.47
N VAL A 46 18.27 -22.74 0.44
CA VAL A 46 18.51 -21.29 0.43
C VAL A 46 20.00 -20.97 0.61
N HIS A 47 20.72 -21.73 1.44
CA HIS A 47 22.15 -21.56 1.67
C HIS A 47 23.03 -22.16 0.58
N TYR A 48 22.57 -23.17 -0.14
CA TYR A 48 23.23 -23.72 -1.33
C TYR A 48 23.11 -22.74 -2.49
N GLU A 49 21.95 -22.12 -2.68
CA GLU A 49 21.78 -21.03 -3.66
C GLU A 49 22.65 -19.81 -3.34
N ARG A 50 22.91 -19.50 -2.06
CA ARG A 50 23.87 -18.46 -1.63
C ARG A 50 25.33 -18.70 -2.04
N ARG A 51 25.70 -19.90 -2.51
CA ARG A 51 27.05 -20.17 -3.06
C ARG A 51 27.22 -19.79 -4.53
N ASP A 52 26.14 -19.42 -5.23
CA ASP A 52 26.27 -18.77 -6.52
C ASP A 52 26.78 -17.33 -6.28
N PRO A 53 27.97 -16.94 -6.79
CA PRO A 53 28.48 -15.57 -6.63
C PRO A 53 27.54 -14.53 -7.27
N ASN A 54 26.63 -14.95 -8.13
CA ASN A 54 25.58 -14.11 -8.70
C ASN A 54 24.24 -14.19 -7.95
N PHE A 55 24.12 -14.97 -6.87
CA PHE A 55 22.85 -15.11 -6.13
C PHE A 55 22.36 -13.79 -5.57
N LEU A 56 23.25 -12.98 -4.98
CA LEU A 56 22.90 -11.66 -4.50
C LEU A 56 22.43 -10.78 -5.65
N ASN A 57 23.12 -10.79 -6.78
CA ASN A 57 22.71 -10.05 -7.98
C ASN A 57 21.33 -10.52 -8.49
N LYS A 58 21.08 -11.83 -8.57
CA LYS A 58 19.79 -12.41 -8.94
C LYS A 58 18.68 -12.06 -7.94
N MET A 59 18.99 -12.03 -6.65
CA MET A 59 18.05 -11.65 -5.59
C MET A 59 17.71 -10.15 -5.71
N PHE A 60 18.70 -9.28 -5.88
CA PHE A 60 18.50 -7.86 -6.12
C PHE A 60 17.72 -7.60 -7.42
N ASP A 61 18.04 -8.31 -8.51
CA ASP A 61 17.33 -8.22 -9.78
C ASP A 61 15.87 -8.68 -9.62
N THR A 62 15.64 -9.71 -8.80
CA THR A 62 14.28 -10.20 -8.50
C THR A 62 13.50 -9.17 -7.69
N ASP A 63 14.10 -8.57 -6.66
CA ASP A 63 13.45 -7.53 -5.84
C ASP A 63 13.16 -6.27 -6.66
N ILE A 64 14.08 -5.85 -7.53
CA ILE A 64 13.88 -4.74 -8.48
C ILE A 64 12.75 -5.09 -9.46
N THR A 65 12.69 -6.33 -9.93
CA THR A 65 11.65 -6.79 -10.85
C THR A 65 10.29 -6.81 -10.16
N LEU A 66 10.22 -7.29 -8.93
CA LEU A 66 9.00 -7.28 -8.12
C LEU A 66 8.52 -5.86 -7.84
N ASP A 67 9.42 -4.93 -7.48
CA ASP A 67 9.09 -3.51 -7.28
C ASP A 67 8.56 -2.87 -8.56
N ARG A 68 9.18 -3.16 -9.71
CA ARG A 68 8.72 -2.72 -11.04
C ARG A 68 7.36 -3.32 -11.40
N MET A 69 7.14 -4.59 -11.11
CA MET A 69 5.87 -5.26 -11.35
C MET A 69 4.76 -4.66 -10.50
N GLU A 70 4.98 -4.44 -9.20
CA GLU A 70 4.01 -3.81 -8.29
C GLU A 70 3.73 -2.34 -8.64
N SER A 71 4.77 -1.56 -8.94
CA SER A 71 4.62 -0.12 -9.26
C SER A 71 3.91 0.13 -10.58
N THR A 72 4.00 -0.79 -11.54
CA THR A 72 3.27 -0.71 -12.82
C THR A 72 1.84 -1.24 -12.74
N GLU A 73 1.44 -1.81 -11.59
CA GLU A 73 0.07 -2.27 -11.44
C GLU A 73 -0.93 -1.11 -11.53
N LEU A 74 -2.03 -1.40 -12.21
CA LEU A 74 -3.13 -0.47 -12.39
C LEU A 74 -4.03 -0.46 -11.15
N LYS A 75 -3.43 -0.32 -9.97
CA LYS A 75 -4.11 -0.36 -8.68
C LYS A 75 -4.25 1.04 -8.08
N LEU A 76 -5.41 1.28 -7.49
CA LEU A 76 -5.67 2.41 -6.60
C LEU A 76 -5.96 1.88 -5.21
N GLN A 77 -5.58 2.64 -4.20
CA GLN A 77 -5.90 2.37 -2.80
C GLN A 77 -6.84 3.46 -2.29
N ILE A 78 -7.96 3.03 -1.72
CA ILE A 78 -8.97 3.92 -1.17
C ILE A 78 -8.97 3.80 0.35
N HIS A 79 -8.73 4.91 1.03
CA HIS A 79 -8.66 5.00 2.49
C HIS A 79 -9.90 5.69 3.07
N GLY A 80 -10.09 5.58 4.39
CA GLY A 80 -11.17 6.26 5.12
C GLY A 80 -12.39 5.40 5.43
N PHE A 81 -12.27 4.08 5.25
CA PHE A 81 -13.34 3.13 5.50
C PHE A 81 -12.99 2.13 6.61
N ARG A 82 -14.00 1.78 7.40
CA ARG A 82 -13.94 0.62 8.32
C ARG A 82 -14.20 -0.67 7.54
N THR A 83 -13.99 -1.81 8.19
CA THR A 83 -14.23 -3.12 7.59
C THR A 83 -15.69 -3.25 7.14
N MET A 84 -15.90 -3.63 5.87
CA MET A 84 -17.23 -3.77 5.27
C MET A 84 -17.41 -5.13 4.61
N ASN A 85 -18.64 -5.63 4.59
CA ASN A 85 -18.97 -6.86 3.88
C ASN A 85 -19.00 -6.59 2.36
N VAL A 86 -18.73 -7.62 1.54
CA VAL A 86 -18.60 -7.51 0.07
C VAL A 86 -19.77 -6.76 -0.63
N PRO A 87 -21.06 -7.00 -0.30
CA PRO A 87 -22.15 -6.26 -0.96
C PRO A 87 -22.10 -4.74 -0.74
N PHE A 88 -21.48 -4.27 0.35
CA PHE A 88 -21.33 -2.84 0.62
C PHE A 88 -20.21 -2.21 -0.19
N LEU A 89 -19.20 -3.00 -0.54
CA LEU A 89 -18.09 -2.56 -1.37
C LEU A 89 -18.59 -2.05 -2.73
N TYR A 90 -19.48 -2.80 -3.39
CA TYR A 90 -20.06 -2.39 -4.67
C TYR A 90 -20.95 -1.15 -4.57
N LYS A 91 -21.79 -1.05 -3.52
CA LYS A 91 -22.62 0.15 -3.27
C LYS A 91 -21.76 1.39 -3.00
N LEU A 92 -20.65 1.20 -2.28
CA LEU A 92 -19.69 2.25 -2.04
C LEU A 92 -19.05 2.71 -3.36
N MET A 93 -18.65 1.76 -4.21
CA MET A 93 -18.08 2.07 -5.52
C MET A 93 -19.07 2.83 -6.40
N ASP A 94 -20.36 2.48 -6.41
CA ASP A 94 -21.38 3.26 -7.13
C ASP A 94 -21.40 4.72 -6.67
N LYS A 95 -21.41 4.96 -5.35
CA LYS A 95 -21.39 6.34 -4.82
C LYS A 95 -20.09 7.06 -5.12
N LEU A 96 -18.95 6.39 -4.94
CA LEU A 96 -17.64 6.95 -5.23
C LEU A 96 -17.53 7.36 -6.70
N CYS A 97 -17.93 6.47 -7.61
CA CYS A 97 -17.87 6.71 -9.04
C CYS A 97 -18.82 7.84 -9.46
N ASN A 98 -20.02 7.93 -8.87
CA ASN A 98 -20.91 9.08 -9.07
C ASN A 98 -20.26 10.39 -8.62
N VAL A 99 -19.61 10.38 -7.44
CA VAL A 99 -18.86 11.56 -6.95
C VAL A 99 -17.78 11.94 -7.95
N LEU A 100 -16.99 10.98 -8.43
CA LEU A 100 -15.92 11.18 -9.42
C LEU A 100 -16.43 11.46 -10.85
N LYS A 101 -17.75 11.47 -11.08
CA LYS A 101 -18.39 11.60 -12.40
C LYS A 101 -17.91 10.53 -13.39
N TYR A 102 -17.81 9.29 -12.94
CA TYR A 102 -17.29 8.17 -13.71
C TYR A 102 -18.32 7.02 -13.81
N ASN A 103 -19.13 7.02 -14.87
CA ASN A 103 -20.29 6.12 -14.97
C ASN A 103 -19.97 4.69 -15.45
N HIS A 104 -18.81 4.48 -16.10
CA HIS A 104 -18.45 3.19 -16.71
C HIS A 104 -17.53 2.34 -15.82
N TRP A 105 -17.74 2.37 -14.51
CA TRP A 105 -16.83 1.71 -13.57
C TRP A 105 -16.93 0.18 -13.58
N ARG A 106 -18.13 -0.37 -13.76
CA ARG A 106 -18.35 -1.82 -13.77
C ARG A 106 -17.58 -2.56 -14.87
N THR A 107 -17.30 -1.91 -16.00
CA THR A 107 -16.55 -2.51 -17.12
C THR A 107 -15.04 -2.26 -17.06
N ASN A 108 -14.60 -1.34 -16.20
CA ASN A 108 -13.23 -0.87 -16.13
C ASN A 108 -12.51 -1.25 -14.83
N ILE A 109 -13.23 -1.78 -13.85
CA ILE A 109 -12.65 -2.37 -12.65
C ILE A 109 -12.53 -3.87 -12.86
N VAL A 110 -11.33 -4.41 -12.65
CA VAL A 110 -11.00 -5.83 -12.75
C VAL A 110 -11.30 -6.54 -11.43
N THR A 111 -10.79 -5.99 -10.32
CA THR A 111 -11.03 -6.54 -8.98
C THR A 111 -11.15 -5.44 -7.94
N ILE A 112 -11.92 -5.71 -6.89
CA ILE A 112 -12.02 -4.85 -5.71
C ILE A 112 -11.94 -5.76 -4.49
N TYR A 113 -11.06 -5.43 -3.55
CA TYR A 113 -10.96 -6.14 -2.29
C TYR A 113 -10.53 -5.21 -1.17
N GLN A 114 -10.95 -5.51 0.04
CA GLN A 114 -10.47 -4.82 1.23
C GLN A 114 -9.20 -5.51 1.74
N THR A 115 -8.18 -4.75 2.11
CA THR A 115 -6.98 -5.30 2.74
C THR A 115 -7.31 -5.81 4.15
N ARG A 116 -6.36 -6.56 4.74
CA ARG A 116 -6.51 -7.03 6.12
C ARG A 116 -6.78 -5.86 7.05
N TYR A 117 -7.54 -6.13 8.11
CA TYR A 117 -7.81 -5.17 9.15
C TYR A 117 -6.72 -5.24 10.21
N THR A 118 -6.43 -4.08 10.80
CA THR A 118 -5.64 -3.92 12.00
C THR A 118 -6.60 -3.59 13.15
N LYS A 119 -6.32 -4.16 14.32
CA LYS A 119 -7.01 -3.81 15.57
C LYS A 119 -6.29 -2.60 16.14
N ASN A 120 -6.96 -1.45 16.12
CA ASN A 120 -6.49 -0.25 16.78
C ASN A 120 -7.33 0.00 18.03
N PHE A 121 -6.73 0.54 19.08
CA PHE A 121 -7.45 1.00 20.26
C PHE A 121 -7.55 2.51 20.20
N ASP A 122 -8.74 3.07 20.40
CA ASP A 122 -8.87 4.52 20.53
C ASP A 122 -8.37 5.00 21.90
N SER A 123 -8.35 6.33 22.09
CA SER A 123 -7.95 6.97 23.35
C SER A 123 -8.82 6.59 24.55
N THR A 124 -9.95 5.91 24.31
CA THR A 124 -10.85 5.39 25.36
C THR A 124 -10.66 3.90 25.62
N GLY A 125 -9.70 3.25 24.94
CA GLY A 125 -9.45 1.81 25.04
C GLY A 125 -10.44 0.94 24.26
N THR A 126 -11.28 1.53 23.41
CA THR A 126 -12.25 0.77 22.61
C THR A 126 -11.57 0.22 21.36
N GLU A 127 -11.74 -1.09 21.12
CA GLU A 127 -11.21 -1.75 19.92
C GLU A 127 -11.94 -1.25 18.66
N GLN A 128 -11.19 -0.63 17.76
CA GLN A 128 -11.62 -0.23 16.42
C GLN A 128 -10.89 -1.06 15.36
N LEU A 129 -11.67 -1.84 14.61
CA LEU A 129 -11.18 -2.51 13.41
C LEU A 129 -11.03 -1.47 12.30
N GLN A 130 -9.78 -1.13 11.99
CA GLN A 130 -9.42 -0.24 10.90
C GLN A 130 -8.85 -1.06 9.74
N THR A 131 -9.10 -0.65 8.51
CA THR A 131 -8.56 -1.36 7.34
C THR A 131 -7.53 -0.47 6.68
N ASP A 132 -6.43 -1.06 6.21
CA ASP A 132 -5.39 -0.30 5.50
C ASP A 132 -5.90 0.29 4.18
N GLY A 133 -7.01 -0.24 3.65
CA GLY A 133 -7.78 0.39 2.59
C GLY A 133 -8.53 -0.63 1.73
N ILE A 134 -9.18 -0.10 0.71
CA ILE A 134 -9.78 -0.88 -0.37
C ILE A 134 -8.86 -0.77 -1.57
N ILE A 135 -8.43 -1.90 -2.12
CA ILE A 135 -7.67 -1.95 -3.37
C ILE A 135 -8.65 -2.13 -4.53
N VAL A 136 -8.48 -1.28 -5.53
CA VAL A 136 -9.20 -1.32 -6.80
C VAL A 136 -8.20 -1.56 -7.92
N LYS A 137 -8.27 -2.71 -8.58
CA LYS A 137 -7.50 -2.98 -9.80
C LYS A 137 -8.31 -2.54 -11.01
N LEU A 138 -7.69 -1.73 -11.86
CA LEU A 138 -8.29 -1.12 -13.05
C LEU A 138 -7.82 -1.83 -14.32
N ARG A 139 -8.64 -1.77 -15.35
CA ARG A 139 -8.39 -2.42 -16.64
C ARG A 139 -7.31 -1.70 -17.46
N ASN A 140 -7.25 -0.37 -17.38
CA ASN A 140 -6.31 0.41 -18.16
C ASN A 140 -5.81 1.65 -17.40
N ARG A 141 -4.66 2.16 -17.85
CA ARG A 141 -3.95 3.29 -17.23
C ARG A 141 -4.71 4.61 -17.36
N LYS A 142 -5.45 4.82 -18.46
CA LYS A 142 -6.30 6.01 -18.66
C LYS A 142 -7.31 6.17 -17.53
N VAL A 143 -8.00 5.10 -17.15
CA VAL A 143 -8.98 5.12 -16.06
C VAL A 143 -8.32 5.44 -14.72
N LYS A 144 -7.13 4.87 -14.44
CA LYS A 144 -6.35 5.16 -13.23
C LYS A 144 -6.04 6.64 -13.12
N PHE A 145 -5.51 7.23 -14.19
CA PHE A 145 -5.17 8.65 -14.21
C PHE A 145 -6.38 9.57 -14.19
N ASP A 146 -7.47 9.21 -14.85
CA ASP A 146 -8.71 9.99 -14.78
C ASP A 146 -9.24 10.04 -13.35
N TRP A 147 -9.24 8.91 -12.63
CA TRP A 147 -9.66 8.87 -11.22
C TRP A 147 -8.77 9.73 -10.32
N MET A 148 -7.45 9.60 -10.46
CA MET A 148 -6.48 10.40 -9.71
C MET A 148 -6.64 11.89 -10.00
N ARG A 149 -6.83 12.26 -11.28
CA ARG A 149 -7.06 13.65 -11.70
C ARG A 149 -8.35 14.20 -11.12
N GLN A 150 -9.47 13.48 -11.22
CA GLN A 150 -10.76 13.94 -10.69
C GLN A 150 -10.72 14.09 -9.16
N THR A 151 -10.01 13.20 -8.48
CA THR A 151 -9.78 13.28 -7.03
C THR A 151 -9.02 14.55 -6.67
N ARG A 152 -7.88 14.80 -7.34
CA ARG A 152 -7.07 16.02 -7.14
C ARG A 152 -7.86 17.29 -7.44
N LEU A 153 -8.61 17.33 -8.55
CA LEU A 153 -9.44 18.49 -8.91
C LEU A 153 -10.50 18.79 -7.84
N LYS A 154 -11.12 17.77 -7.24
CA LYS A 154 -12.06 17.97 -6.13
C LYS A 154 -11.39 18.49 -4.88
N MET A 155 -10.20 17.98 -4.55
CA MET A 155 -9.43 18.47 -3.41
C MET A 155 -8.98 19.92 -3.62
N LEU A 156 -8.55 20.31 -4.82
CA LEU A 156 -8.12 21.67 -5.13
C LEU A 156 -9.24 22.71 -5.04
N LYS A 157 -10.49 22.32 -5.34
CA LYS A 157 -11.67 23.19 -5.21
C LYS A 157 -12.04 23.53 -3.77
N ARG A 158 -11.45 22.86 -2.78
CA ARG A 158 -11.70 23.13 -1.36
C ARG A 158 -10.78 24.21 -0.79
N PRO A 159 -11.19 24.93 0.28
CA PRO A 159 -10.32 25.81 1.06
C PRO A 159 -9.04 25.08 1.51
N LYS A 160 -7.89 25.77 1.56
CA LYS A 160 -6.55 25.18 1.80
C LYS A 160 -6.52 24.30 3.07
N ASP A 161 -7.24 24.69 4.11
CA ASP A 161 -7.31 24.00 5.39
C ASP A 161 -8.16 22.71 5.33
N GLU A 162 -9.13 22.65 4.40
CA GLU A 162 -9.97 21.48 4.14
C GLU A 162 -9.36 20.54 3.09
N ARG A 163 -8.31 20.95 2.37
CA ARG A 163 -7.65 20.08 1.36
C ARG A 163 -6.92 18.90 1.99
N LYS A 164 -6.62 18.96 3.29
CA LYS A 164 -6.05 17.84 4.05
C LYS A 164 -7.09 16.75 4.35
N ILE A 165 -8.37 17.07 4.17
CA ILE A 165 -9.52 16.24 4.48
C ILE A 165 -10.02 15.69 3.14
N GLY A 166 -10.00 14.38 2.98
CA GLY A 166 -10.49 13.66 1.80
C GLY A 166 -11.92 14.06 1.45
N PHE A 167 -12.45 13.64 0.31
CA PHE A 167 -13.82 14.03 -0.04
C PHE A 167 -14.86 13.17 0.69
N ASN A 168 -15.98 13.79 1.06
CA ASN A 168 -17.00 13.12 1.85
C ASN A 168 -17.90 12.24 0.98
N ILE A 169 -18.09 10.98 1.38
CA ILE A 169 -19.07 10.07 0.80
C ILE A 169 -20.13 9.78 1.86
N HIS A 170 -21.39 10.04 1.51
CA HIS A 170 -22.51 9.83 2.40
C HIS A 170 -23.24 8.53 2.07
N LEU A 171 -23.41 7.62 3.05
CA LEU A 171 -24.03 6.29 2.87
C LEU A 171 -25.43 6.19 3.53
N GLN A 172 -26.46 6.82 2.94
CA GLN A 172 -27.83 6.96 3.50
C GLN A 172 -28.68 5.71 3.79
N ARG A 173 -28.29 4.48 3.41
CA ARG A 173 -29.27 3.37 3.30
C ARG A 173 -28.95 2.09 4.05
N HIS A 174 -28.28 2.15 5.21
CA HIS A 174 -28.11 0.93 6.01
C HIS A 174 -28.14 1.17 7.51
N ALA A 175 -28.87 0.33 8.25
CA ALA A 175 -29.10 0.46 9.69
C ALA A 175 -27.81 0.63 10.53
N LYS A 176 -26.69 -0.01 10.11
CA LYS A 176 -25.38 0.09 10.78
C LYS A 176 -24.59 1.37 10.47
N TYR A 177 -24.91 2.06 9.37
CA TYR A 177 -24.17 3.21 8.85
C TYR A 177 -25.06 4.41 8.53
N ARG A 178 -26.28 4.44 9.09
CA ARG A 178 -27.23 5.55 8.94
C ARG A 178 -26.51 6.86 9.24
N ASP A 179 -26.62 7.78 8.29
CA ASP A 179 -26.12 9.15 8.36
C ASP A 179 -24.62 9.33 8.63
N ARG A 180 -23.79 8.34 8.24
CA ARG A 180 -22.34 8.50 8.31
C ARG A 180 -21.77 9.14 7.04
N ASN A 181 -21.08 10.25 7.25
CA ASN A 181 -20.16 10.83 6.29
C ASN A 181 -18.78 10.19 6.46
N PHE A 182 -18.28 9.57 5.41
CA PHE A 182 -16.93 9.03 5.37
C PHE A 182 -16.04 10.02 4.64
N THR A 183 -14.93 10.41 5.27
CA THR A 183 -13.87 11.16 4.61
C THR A 183 -12.98 10.18 3.86
N VAL A 184 -12.92 10.30 2.53
CA VAL A 184 -12.30 9.30 1.66
C VAL A 184 -11.11 9.88 0.91
N TYR A 185 -10.04 9.10 0.83
CA TYR A 185 -8.84 9.43 0.07
C TYR A 185 -8.59 8.35 -0.96
N ILE A 186 -8.19 8.75 -2.16
CA ILE A 186 -7.76 7.82 -3.21
C ILE A 186 -6.31 8.15 -3.51
N ASP A 187 -5.46 7.16 -3.30
CA ASP A 187 -4.06 7.22 -3.64
C ASP A 187 -3.71 6.16 -4.68
N GLU A 188 -2.60 6.40 -5.35
CA GLU A 188 -1.96 5.38 -6.15
C GLU A 188 -1.47 4.26 -5.23
N HIS A 189 -1.75 3.00 -5.60
CA HIS A 189 -1.17 1.89 -4.87
C HIS A 189 0.29 1.74 -5.28
N LEU A 190 1.19 2.01 -4.32
CA LEU A 190 2.63 1.90 -4.48
C LEU A 190 3.14 0.63 -3.78
N SER A 191 4.24 0.09 -4.30
CA SER A 191 5.03 -0.93 -3.62
C SER A 191 5.53 -0.41 -2.26
N THR A 192 5.91 -1.31 -1.36
CA THR A 192 6.44 -0.94 -0.04
C THR A 192 7.68 -0.06 -0.16
N HIS A 193 8.59 -0.39 -1.10
CA HIS A 193 9.79 0.41 -1.34
C HIS A 193 9.45 1.83 -1.80
N LYS A 194 8.56 1.99 -2.79
CA LYS A 194 8.14 3.32 -3.27
C LYS A 194 7.34 4.11 -2.24
N LYS A 195 6.55 3.45 -1.38
CA LYS A 195 5.90 4.11 -0.22
C LYS A 195 6.93 4.70 0.74
N ASN A 196 7.95 3.93 1.11
CA ASN A 196 9.01 4.41 1.99
C ASN A 196 9.79 5.55 1.35
N LEU A 197 10.14 5.43 0.08
CA LEU A 197 10.82 6.49 -0.68
C LEU A 197 9.98 7.78 -0.70
N PHE A 198 8.68 7.67 -0.97
CA PHE A 198 7.76 8.81 -0.98
C PHE A 198 7.66 9.48 0.41
N LEU A 199 7.56 8.69 1.48
CA LEU A 199 7.48 9.21 2.85
C LEU A 199 8.74 10.00 3.22
N VAL A 200 9.92 9.44 2.95
CA VAL A 200 11.20 10.11 3.23
C VAL A 200 11.37 11.37 2.39
N ALA A 201 11.13 11.29 1.07
CA ALA A 201 11.21 12.44 0.18
C ALA A 201 10.26 13.56 0.61
N ARG A 202 9.02 13.22 1.00
CA ARG A 202 8.03 14.18 1.48
C ARG A 202 8.47 14.83 2.79
N GLY A 203 9.01 14.07 3.75
CA GLY A 203 9.54 14.61 4.99
C GLY A 203 10.69 15.59 4.75
N ARG A 204 11.61 15.24 3.84
CA ARG A 204 12.72 16.12 3.46
C ARG A 204 12.25 17.40 2.77
N CYS A 205 11.30 17.30 1.82
CA CYS A 205 10.68 18.46 1.18
C CYS A 205 10.01 19.40 2.19
N GLN A 206 9.38 18.88 3.25
CA GLN A 206 8.78 19.70 4.30
C GLN A 206 9.83 20.48 5.08
N ILE A 207 10.92 19.82 5.49
CA ILE A 207 12.04 20.47 6.19
C ILE A 207 12.65 21.58 5.33
N MET A 208 12.81 21.31 4.03
CA MET A 208 13.44 22.25 3.09
C MET A 208 12.47 23.30 2.52
N ASN A 209 11.21 23.33 2.96
CA ASN A 209 10.15 24.21 2.43
C ASN A 209 9.95 24.12 0.91
N TRP A 210 10.06 22.92 0.35
CA TRP A 210 9.77 22.68 -1.07
C TRP A 210 8.27 22.69 -1.33
N LEU A 211 7.88 23.19 -2.51
CA LEU A 211 6.49 23.43 -2.85
C LEU A 211 5.65 22.14 -2.94
N HIS A 212 6.17 21.10 -3.62
CA HIS A 212 5.39 19.90 -3.91
C HIS A 212 6.23 18.61 -3.85
N CYS A 213 5.62 17.55 -3.31
CA CYS A 213 6.06 16.16 -3.40
C CYS A 213 4.83 15.29 -3.68
N TRP A 214 4.84 14.51 -4.77
CA TRP A 214 3.69 13.71 -5.21
C TRP A 214 4.14 12.44 -5.94
N THR A 215 3.19 11.51 -6.12
CA THR A 215 3.41 10.31 -6.93
C THR A 215 2.63 10.36 -8.24
N TRP A 216 3.20 9.75 -9.27
CA TRP A 216 2.57 9.58 -10.58
C TRP A 216 3.14 8.36 -11.31
N ASP A 217 2.27 7.40 -11.61
CA ASP A 217 2.61 6.17 -12.36
C ASP A 217 3.70 5.35 -11.67
N GLY A 218 3.59 5.20 -10.35
CA GLY A 218 4.55 4.46 -9.54
C GLY A 218 5.84 5.23 -9.20
N HIS A 219 6.01 6.45 -9.72
CA HIS A 219 7.21 7.26 -9.51
C HIS A 219 6.97 8.39 -8.52
N VAL A 220 8.03 8.79 -7.81
CA VAL A 220 8.04 9.92 -6.88
C VAL A 220 8.60 11.14 -7.58
N TYR A 221 7.91 12.26 -7.44
CA TYR A 221 8.31 13.54 -8.02
C TYR A 221 8.30 14.64 -6.97
N VAL A 222 9.26 15.54 -7.08
CA VAL A 222 9.42 16.69 -6.21
C VAL A 222 9.61 17.96 -7.02
N ARG A 223 9.23 19.10 -6.45
CA ARG A 223 9.39 20.41 -7.07
C ARG A 223 9.64 21.46 -6.00
N LYS A 224 10.76 22.19 -6.13
CA LYS A 224 11.20 23.21 -5.18
C LYS A 224 10.28 24.44 -5.19
N GLY A 225 9.91 24.96 -6.36
CA GLY A 225 9.07 26.15 -6.51
C GLY A 225 8.26 26.21 -7.81
N VAL A 226 7.43 27.24 -7.97
CA VAL A 226 6.50 27.38 -9.12
C VAL A 226 7.23 27.47 -10.46
N ASN A 227 8.47 27.96 -10.47
CA ASN A 227 9.27 28.15 -11.68
C ASN A 227 10.46 27.18 -11.79
N THR A 228 10.53 26.16 -10.93
CA THR A 228 11.60 25.15 -11.01
C THR A 228 11.14 23.95 -11.81
N SER A 229 12.09 23.22 -12.40
CA SER A 229 11.82 21.92 -13.01
C SER A 229 11.31 20.92 -11.97
N THR A 230 10.55 19.95 -12.45
CA THR A 230 10.18 18.77 -11.67
C THR A 230 11.35 17.81 -11.66
N ILE A 231 11.67 17.25 -10.49
CA ILE A 231 12.72 16.25 -10.32
C ILE A 231 12.05 14.92 -10.00
N ARG A 232 12.48 13.86 -10.68
CA ARG A 232 12.08 12.49 -10.38
C ARG A 232 13.06 11.90 -9.38
N VAL A 233 12.52 11.26 -8.34
CA VAL A 233 13.28 10.58 -7.28
C VAL A 233 13.05 9.09 -7.47
N ASP A 234 14.08 8.38 -7.91
CA ASP A 234 14.02 6.94 -8.13
C ASP A 234 14.61 6.15 -6.96
N THR A 235 15.61 6.70 -6.27
CA THR A 235 16.31 6.07 -5.15
C THR A 235 16.44 6.99 -3.92
N PHE A 236 16.92 6.44 -2.80
CA PHE A 236 17.17 7.25 -1.60
C PHE A 236 18.35 8.20 -1.79
N GLU A 237 19.36 7.83 -2.58
CA GLU A 237 20.50 8.70 -2.91
C GLU A 237 20.06 9.95 -3.70
N ASP A 238 19.02 9.84 -4.53
CA ASP A 238 18.43 11.00 -5.21
C ASP A 238 17.88 12.04 -4.21
N ILE A 239 17.38 11.60 -3.05
CA ILE A 239 16.89 12.50 -1.99
C ILE A 239 18.05 13.32 -1.46
N ASP A 240 19.17 12.68 -1.12
CA ASP A 240 20.35 13.37 -0.58
C ASP A 240 20.99 14.29 -1.62
N LYS A 241 21.00 13.85 -2.89
CA LYS A 241 21.55 14.62 -4.00
C LYS A 241 20.73 15.87 -4.32
N TYR A 242 19.40 15.73 -4.43
CA TYR A 242 18.55 16.80 -4.96
C TYR A 242 17.82 17.60 -3.88
N ILE A 243 17.58 17.03 -2.70
CA ILE A 243 16.76 17.62 -1.63
C ILE A 243 17.64 17.91 -0.40
N HIS A 244 18.61 18.81 -0.60
CA HIS A 244 19.49 19.37 0.41
C HIS A 244 19.20 20.84 0.70
#